data_AF-A0A9X9A3G0-F1
#
_entry.id   AF-A0A9X9A3G0-F1
#
_cell.length_a   1.000
_cell.length_b   1.000
_cell.length_c   1.000
_cell.angle_alpha   90.00
_cell.angle_beta   90.00
_cell.angle_gamma   90.00
#
_symmetry.space_group_name_H-M   'P 1'
#
loop_
_entity.id
_entity.type
_entity.pdbx_description
1 polymer ?
#
loop_
_entity_poly.entity_id
_entity_poly.type
_entity_poly.pdbx_seq_one_letter_code
_entity_poly.pdbx_strand_id
1 'polypeptide(L)'
;EKVAKRDGLTLKTVQGDMSDLGDFEDEYFDIVVNPVSNLFVKDVHLVWNEVSRVLKNKGVLIAGFTNPLLWIFDDNQEQKGILDVKHSIPSSTLDYLPEDEVQDYIDSNQTIEYAHTLEDQIQGQIDAGFA
;
A
#
# COMPACT_ATOMS: atom_id res chain seq x y z
N GLU A 1 -18.16 -3.22 -12.09
CA GLU A 1 -19.27 -2.38 -12.63
C GLU A 1 -20.70 -2.73 -12.20
N LYS A 2 -21.04 -3.98 -11.82
CA LYS A 2 -22.44 -4.37 -11.52
C LYS A 2 -23.15 -3.45 -10.50
N VAL A 3 -22.47 -3.10 -9.40
CA VAL A 3 -23.01 -2.21 -8.35
C VAL A 3 -23.22 -0.79 -8.86
N ALA A 4 -22.19 -0.20 -9.49
CA ALA A 4 -22.32 1.14 -10.08
C ALA A 4 -23.44 1.23 -11.11
N LYS A 5 -23.58 0.24 -12.00
CA LYS A 5 -24.67 0.18 -12.97
C LYS A 5 -26.04 0.07 -12.29
N ARG A 6 -26.17 -0.77 -11.26
CA ARG A 6 -27.40 -0.92 -10.46
C ARG A 6 -27.80 0.41 -9.83
N ASP A 7 -26.82 1.17 -9.33
CA ASP A 7 -27.04 2.39 -8.54
C ASP A 7 -26.96 3.67 -9.39
N GLY A 8 -26.78 3.57 -10.71
CA GLY A 8 -26.71 4.71 -11.62
C GLY A 8 -25.45 5.57 -11.44
N LEU A 9 -24.36 5.01 -10.91
CA LEU A 9 -23.09 5.71 -10.69
C LEU A 9 -22.24 5.72 -11.96
N THR A 10 -21.66 6.87 -12.28
CA THR A 10 -20.67 7.00 -13.35
C THR A 10 -19.31 6.58 -12.83
N LEU A 11 -18.65 5.63 -13.50
CA LEU A 11 -17.30 5.21 -13.18
C LEU A 11 -16.37 5.57 -14.34
N LYS A 12 -15.19 6.06 -13.99
CA LYS A 12 -14.02 6.16 -14.89
C LYS A 12 -12.93 5.31 -14.27
N THR A 13 -12.44 4.31 -15.02
CA THR A 13 -11.26 3.53 -14.63
C THR A 13 -10.04 4.06 -15.35
N VAL A 14 -8.92 4.08 -14.63
CA VAL A 14 -7.61 4.45 -15.16
C VAL A 14 -6.65 3.37 -14.70
N GLN A 15 -5.81 2.89 -15.60
CA GLN A 15 -4.71 1.99 -15.27
C GLN A 15 -3.49 2.86 -15.01
N GLY A 16 -2.95 2.83 -13.79
CA GLY A 16 -1.80 3.63 -13.37
C GLY A 16 -1.11 3.04 -12.16
N ASP A 17 0.02 3.62 -11.80
CA ASP A 17 0.78 3.31 -10.60
C ASP A 17 0.32 4.25 -9.47
N MET A 18 0.05 3.75 -8.27
CA MET A 18 -0.39 4.61 -7.17
C MET A 18 0.72 5.54 -6.64
N SER A 19 1.99 5.24 -6.97
CA SER A 19 3.14 6.11 -6.69
C SER A 19 3.33 7.23 -7.71
N ASP A 20 2.55 7.24 -8.80
CA ASP A 20 2.52 8.28 -9.83
C ASP A 20 1.09 8.50 -10.34
N LEU A 21 0.43 9.51 -9.78
CA LEU A 21 -0.92 9.93 -10.16
C LEU A 21 -0.89 11.07 -11.20
N GLY A 22 0.14 11.14 -12.04
CA GLY A 22 0.34 12.19 -13.05
C GLY A 22 -0.78 12.33 -14.09
N ASP A 23 -1.64 11.32 -14.25
CA ASP A 23 -2.86 11.39 -15.07
C ASP A 23 -3.94 12.32 -14.47
N PHE A 24 -3.77 12.75 -13.23
CA PHE A 24 -4.67 13.65 -12.51
C PHE A 24 -3.96 14.96 -12.18
N GLU A 25 -4.63 16.07 -12.50
CA GLU A 25 -4.20 17.41 -12.11
C GLU A 25 -4.18 17.55 -10.58
N ASP A 26 -3.51 18.60 -10.10
CA ASP A 26 -3.57 18.98 -8.69
C ASP A 26 -5.02 19.31 -8.30
N GLU A 27 -5.38 19.03 -7.04
CA GLU A 27 -6.73 19.30 -6.51
C GLU A 27 -7.88 18.67 -7.33
N TYR A 28 -7.67 17.48 -7.89
CA TYR A 28 -8.67 16.79 -8.72
C TYR A 28 -9.81 16.15 -7.90
N PHE A 29 -9.49 15.52 -6.77
CA PHE A 29 -10.42 14.71 -5.97
C PHE A 29 -10.88 15.41 -4.69
N ASP A 30 -12.17 15.27 -4.37
CA ASP A 30 -12.71 15.68 -3.06
C ASP A 30 -12.38 14.63 -1.98
N ILE A 31 -12.33 13.35 -2.35
CA ILE A 31 -12.06 12.23 -1.45
C ILE A 31 -11.18 11.21 -2.18
N VAL A 32 -10.14 10.73 -1.49
CA VAL A 32 -9.33 9.57 -1.90
C VAL A 32 -9.52 8.46 -0.87
N VAL A 33 -9.79 7.25 -1.36
CA VAL A 33 -9.92 6.05 -0.52
C VAL A 33 -8.84 5.06 -0.95
N ASN A 34 -7.95 4.70 -0.02
CA ASN A 34 -6.92 3.69 -0.21
C ASN A 34 -7.21 2.47 0.69
N PRO A 35 -7.93 1.45 0.19
CA PRO A 35 -8.33 0.31 0.99
C PRO A 35 -7.20 -0.72 1.09
N VAL A 36 -6.19 -0.45 1.92
CA VAL A 36 -5.11 -1.40 2.28
C VAL A 36 -4.35 -1.90 1.04
N SER A 37 -4.03 -1.00 0.10
CA SER A 37 -3.23 -1.36 -1.09
C SER A 37 -1.78 -0.89 -1.02
N ASN A 38 -1.44 -0.05 -0.04
CA ASN A 38 -0.10 0.53 0.10
C ASN A 38 1.01 -0.46 0.47
N LEU A 39 0.68 -1.68 0.92
CA LEU A 39 1.69 -2.74 1.10
C LEU A 39 2.27 -3.25 -0.23
N PHE A 40 1.67 -2.93 -1.37
CA PHE A 40 2.18 -3.35 -2.69
C PHE A 40 3.08 -2.30 -3.36
N VAL A 41 3.39 -1.21 -2.66
CA VAL A 41 4.37 -0.21 -3.11
C VAL A 41 5.61 -0.27 -2.22
N LYS A 42 6.79 -0.18 -2.85
CA LYS A 42 8.06 -0.23 -2.14
C LYS A 42 8.31 1.01 -1.27
N ASP A 43 7.97 2.18 -1.79
CA ASP A 43 8.10 3.46 -1.08
C ASP A 43 6.71 4.09 -0.93
N VAL A 44 6.15 4.01 0.27
CA VAL A 44 4.81 4.51 0.56
C VAL A 44 4.75 6.04 0.59
N HIS A 45 5.87 6.73 0.79
CA HIS A 45 5.91 8.19 0.84
C HIS A 45 5.54 8.82 -0.51
N LEU A 46 5.89 8.16 -1.62
CA LEU A 46 5.49 8.60 -2.96
C LEU A 46 3.96 8.61 -3.10
N VAL A 47 3.28 7.60 -2.55
CA VAL A 47 1.81 7.53 -2.56
C VAL A 47 1.22 8.67 -1.75
N TRP A 48 1.76 8.96 -0.56
CA TRP A 48 1.27 10.07 0.27
C TRP A 48 1.43 11.42 -0.40
N ASN A 49 2.57 11.66 -1.04
CA ASN A 49 2.83 12.90 -1.78
C ASN A 49 1.86 13.06 -2.95
N GLU A 50 1.68 12.01 -3.77
CA GLU A 50 0.77 12.07 -4.91
C GLU A 50 -0.69 12.21 -4.48
N VAL A 51 -1.10 11.50 -3.43
CA VAL A 51 -2.46 11.62 -2.88
C VAL A 51 -2.72 13.01 -2.31
N SER A 52 -1.74 13.61 -1.63
CA SER A 52 -1.83 14.99 -1.13
C SER A 52 -1.99 15.99 -2.27
N ARG A 53 -1.20 15.83 -3.34
CA ARG A 53 -1.23 16.69 -4.53
C ARG A 53 -2.60 16.65 -5.23
N VAL A 54 -3.15 15.46 -5.47
CA VAL A 54 -4.42 15.32 -6.21
C VAL A 54 -5.65 15.57 -5.35
N LEU A 55 -5.52 15.68 -4.02
CA LEU A 55 -6.61 16.05 -3.14
C LEU A 55 -6.82 17.56 -3.16
N LYS A 56 -8.08 17.99 -3.23
CA LYS A 56 -8.45 19.40 -3.06
C LYS A 56 -8.07 19.90 -1.68
N ASN A 57 -7.90 21.21 -1.55
CA ASN A 57 -7.89 21.87 -0.26
C ASN A 57 -9.09 21.43 0.61
N LYS A 58 -8.82 20.89 1.80
CA LYS A 58 -9.81 20.29 2.72
C LYS A 58 -10.47 19.00 2.21
N GLY A 59 -9.88 18.36 1.21
CA GLY A 59 -10.25 17.01 0.79
C GLY A 59 -9.95 15.97 1.88
N VAL A 60 -10.50 14.77 1.70
CA VAL A 60 -10.40 13.70 2.72
C VAL A 60 -9.64 12.50 2.17
N LEU A 61 -8.60 12.09 2.89
CA LEU A 61 -7.97 10.79 2.72
C LEU A 61 -8.57 9.79 3.71
N ILE A 62 -9.04 8.64 3.20
CA ILE A 62 -9.36 7.46 3.99
C ILE A 62 -8.39 6.35 3.60
N ALA A 63 -7.36 6.15 4.42
CA ALA A 63 -6.35 5.12 4.20
C ALA A 63 -6.49 3.97 5.20
N GLY A 64 -6.40 2.74 4.69
CA GLY A 64 -6.14 1.55 5.49
C GLY A 64 -4.74 1.03 5.20
N PHE A 65 -4.07 0.47 6.20
CA PHE A 65 -2.80 -0.24 6.06
C PHE A 65 -2.78 -1.44 6.99
N THR A 66 -2.04 -2.46 6.60
CA THR A 66 -1.86 -3.65 7.42
C THR A 66 -0.98 -3.31 8.62
N ASN A 67 -1.31 -3.87 9.80
CA ASN A 67 -0.49 -3.67 10.99
C ASN A 67 0.88 -4.34 10.79
N PRO A 68 1.99 -3.59 10.87
CA PRO A 68 3.29 -4.15 10.55
C PRO A 68 3.74 -5.26 11.50
N LEU A 69 3.14 -5.37 12.70
CA LEU A 69 3.37 -6.50 13.61
C LEU A 69 3.06 -7.87 12.99
N LEU A 70 2.24 -7.93 11.93
CA LEU A 70 1.98 -9.19 11.24
C LEU A 70 3.22 -9.72 10.49
N TRP A 71 4.17 -8.86 10.12
CA TRP A 71 5.37 -9.27 9.37
C TRP A 71 6.55 -9.70 10.23
N ILE A 72 6.51 -9.53 11.55
CA ILE A 72 7.69 -9.86 12.38
C ILE A 72 7.84 -11.37 12.60
N PHE A 73 6.79 -12.16 12.34
CA PHE A 73 6.74 -13.58 12.63
C PHE A 73 7.17 -14.43 11.43
N ASP A 74 7.82 -15.57 11.68
CA ASP A 74 8.10 -16.56 10.64
C ASP A 74 6.81 -17.26 10.20
N ASP A 75 6.38 -17.06 8.95
CA ASP A 75 5.13 -17.61 8.39
C ASP A 75 5.03 -19.14 8.53
N ASN A 76 6.15 -19.86 8.37
CA ASN A 76 6.16 -21.32 8.47
C ASN A 76 5.97 -21.81 9.92
N GLN A 77 6.41 -21.03 10.90
CA GLN A 77 6.15 -21.29 12.32
C GLN A 77 4.74 -20.87 12.71
N GLU A 78 4.25 -19.74 12.19
CA GLU A 78 2.90 -19.25 12.48
C GLU A 78 1.84 -20.26 12.02
N GLN A 79 1.99 -20.86 10.84
CA GLN A 79 1.10 -21.93 10.35
C GLN A 79 1.06 -23.16 11.27
N LYS A 80 2.08 -23.35 12.12
CA LYS A 80 2.14 -24.41 13.14
C LYS A 80 1.65 -23.94 14.51
N GLY A 81 1.19 -22.70 14.63
CA GLY A 81 0.74 -22.08 15.87
C GLY A 81 1.88 -21.54 16.75
N ILE A 82 3.08 -21.38 16.19
CA ILE A 82 4.26 -20.88 16.91
C ILE A 82 4.56 -19.46 16.45
N LEU A 83 4.45 -18.48 17.35
CA LEU A 83 4.78 -17.08 17.08
C LEU A 83 6.28 -16.84 17.33
N ASP A 84 7.09 -17.09 16.31
CA ASP A 84 8.54 -16.88 16.33
C ASP A 84 8.92 -15.54 15.69
N VAL A 85 9.44 -14.60 16.49
CA VAL A 85 9.82 -13.26 16.01
C VAL A 85 11.17 -13.35 15.30
N LYS A 86 11.17 -13.16 13.98
CA LYS A 86 12.33 -13.39 13.11
C LYS A 86 12.65 -12.24 12.16
N HIS A 87 11.64 -11.47 11.77
CA HIS A 87 11.74 -10.46 10.73
C HIS A 87 11.74 -9.05 11.32
N SER A 88 12.46 -8.14 10.67
CA SER A 88 12.51 -6.71 11.02
C SER A 88 11.52 -5.92 10.17
N ILE A 89 11.13 -4.73 10.64
CA ILE A 89 10.36 -3.75 9.86
C ILE A 89 11.23 -2.49 9.73
N PRO A 90 11.36 -1.88 8.54
CA PRO A 90 10.71 -2.29 7.29
C PRO A 90 11.37 -3.53 6.66
N SER A 91 10.59 -4.25 5.84
CA SER A 91 11.08 -5.38 5.05
C SER A 91 10.19 -5.66 3.85
N SER A 92 10.64 -6.54 2.96
CA SER A 92 9.85 -7.07 1.85
C SER A 92 9.75 -8.59 1.89
N THR A 93 8.77 -9.15 1.16
CA THR A 93 8.67 -10.59 0.88
C THR A 93 9.99 -11.18 0.37
N LEU A 94 10.78 -10.40 -0.37
CA LEU A 94 12.01 -10.87 -1.01
C LEU A 94 13.21 -10.88 -0.06
N ASP A 95 13.20 -10.10 1.01
CA ASP A 95 14.38 -9.91 1.90
C ASP A 95 14.77 -11.19 2.65
N TYR A 96 13.83 -12.14 2.76
CA TYR A 96 14.00 -13.38 3.50
C TYR A 96 14.06 -14.62 2.59
N LEU A 97 14.05 -14.43 1.28
CA LEU A 97 14.25 -15.50 0.31
C LEU A 97 15.75 -15.72 0.06
N PRO A 98 16.17 -16.98 -0.17
CA PRO A 98 17.48 -17.27 -0.75
C PRO A 98 17.65 -16.56 -2.11
N GLU A 99 18.86 -16.06 -2.41
CA GLU A 99 19.12 -15.30 -3.65
C GLU A 99 18.76 -16.08 -4.92
N ASP A 100 18.93 -17.41 -4.90
CA ASP A 100 18.61 -18.30 -6.01
C ASP A 100 17.11 -18.57 -6.18
N GLU A 101 16.27 -18.21 -5.19
CA GLU A 101 14.82 -18.36 -5.22
C GLU A 101 14.08 -17.05 -5.58
N VAL A 102 14.74 -15.89 -5.51
CA VAL A 102 14.11 -14.58 -5.75
C VAL A 102 13.49 -14.46 -7.15
N GLN A 103 14.22 -14.90 -8.18
CA GLN A 103 13.73 -14.79 -9.56
C GLN A 103 12.51 -15.71 -9.79
N ASP A 104 12.57 -16.94 -9.28
CA ASP A 104 11.46 -17.88 -9.36
C ASP A 104 10.22 -17.32 -8.63
N TYR A 105 10.41 -16.61 -7.50
CA TYR A 105 9.33 -15.94 -6.78
C TYR A 105 8.68 -14.84 -7.63
N ILE A 106 9.48 -13.98 -8.25
CA ILE A 106 8.99 -12.91 -9.14
C ILE A 106 8.16 -13.49 -10.29
N ASP A 107 8.61 -14.63 -10.86
CA ASP A 107 7.94 -15.29 -11.97
C ASP A 107 6.71 -16.12 -11.54
N SER A 108 6.53 -16.35 -10.24
CA SER A 108 5.46 -17.21 -9.68
C SER A 108 4.07 -16.58 -9.61
N ASN A 109 3.90 -15.31 -10.03
CA ASN A 109 2.68 -14.50 -9.85
C ASN A 109 2.20 -14.39 -8.39
N GLN A 110 3.09 -14.63 -7.41
CA GLN A 110 2.79 -14.33 -6.01
C GLN A 110 2.90 -12.83 -5.72
N THR A 111 2.24 -12.38 -4.65
CA THR A 111 2.28 -10.98 -4.23
C THR A 111 3.63 -10.66 -3.60
N ILE A 112 4.24 -9.56 -4.04
CA ILE A 112 5.37 -8.97 -3.35
C ILE A 112 4.82 -7.87 -2.46
N GLU A 113 5.06 -8.01 -1.17
CA GLU A 113 4.53 -7.14 -0.13
C GLU A 113 5.68 -6.45 0.60
N TYR A 114 5.42 -5.22 1.02
CA TYR A 114 6.34 -4.36 1.73
C TYR A 114 5.72 -4.02 3.09
N ALA A 115 6.41 -4.45 4.14
CA ALA A 115 6.09 -4.10 5.52
C ALA A 115 6.63 -2.70 5.81
N HIS A 116 5.74 -1.71 5.82
CA HIS A 116 6.08 -0.33 6.17
C HIS A 116 6.02 -0.11 7.67
N THR A 117 6.88 0.76 8.21
CA THR A 117 6.78 1.13 9.63
C THR A 117 5.49 1.93 9.89
N LEU A 118 5.04 1.99 11.15
CA LEU A 118 3.95 2.91 11.51
C LEU A 118 4.38 4.38 11.32
N GLU A 119 5.68 4.67 11.39
CA GLU A 119 6.22 6.00 11.10
C GLU A 119 6.01 6.34 9.62
N ASP A 120 6.40 5.46 8.69
CA ASP A 120 6.16 5.66 7.26
C ASP A 120 4.66 5.77 6.92
N GLN A 121 3.82 4.98 7.59
CA GLN A 121 2.38 4.96 7.34
C GLN A 121 1.66 6.19 7.92
N ILE A 122 2.03 6.66 9.12
CA ILE A 122 1.32 7.74 9.84
C ILE A 122 2.08 9.06 9.72
N GLN A 123 3.36 9.09 10.09
CA GLN A 123 4.18 10.29 9.99
C GLN A 123 4.38 10.68 8.51
N GLY A 124 4.53 9.71 7.60
CA GLY A 124 4.59 9.99 6.16
C GLY A 124 3.35 10.72 5.63
N GLN A 125 2.16 10.46 6.18
CA GLN A 125 0.95 11.24 5.83
C GLN A 125 1.05 12.67 6.38
N ILE A 126 1.52 12.84 7.62
CA ILE A 126 1.70 14.18 8.21
C ILE A 126 2.71 15.00 7.41
N ASP A 127 3.83 14.39 7.01
CA ASP A 127 4.87 15.03 6.23
C ASP A 127 4.37 15.43 4.83
N ALA A 128 3.45 14.66 4.24
CA ALA A 128 2.77 15.00 3.01
C ALA A 128 1.69 16.10 3.16
N GLY A 129 1.39 16.54 4.39
CA GLY A 129 0.48 17.65 4.68
C GLY A 129 -0.89 17.26 5.24
N PHE A 130 -1.09 16.01 5.66
CA PHE A 130 -2.32 15.57 6.32
C PHE A 130 -2.30 15.88 7.83
N ALA A 131 -3.48 16.04 8.44
CA ALA A 131 -3.66 16.39 9.86
C ALA A 131 -4.83 15.64 10.50
#